data_AF-A0A7K1EXH2-F1
#
_entry.id   AF-A0A7K1EXH2-F1
#
_cell.length_a   1.000
_cell.length_b   1.000
_cell.length_c   1.000
_cell.angle_alpha   90.00
_cell.angle_beta   90.00
_cell.angle_gamma   90.00
#
_symmetry.space_group_name_H-M   'P 1'
#
loop_
_entity.id
_entity.type
_entity.pdbx_description
1 polymer ?
#
loop_
_entity_poly.entity_id
_entity_poly.type
_entity_poly.pdbx_seq_one_letter_code
_entity_poly.pdbx_strand_id
1 'polypeptide(L)'
;MAKKQRVKYVWGLDVDLNKTIVLDKQGNRLTNARAEKISQEIIKQATGRPSLTGPRKVSPEIKARVPHKLKVRLEQEARRRGETPSVLIREALESFLSA
;
A
#
# COMPACT_ATOMS: atom_id res chain seq x y z
N MET A 1 15.54 -20.94 -0.47
CA MET A 1 15.34 -20.70 -1.93
C MET A 1 14.64 -19.36 -2.11
N ALA A 2 15.33 -18.35 -2.65
CA ALA A 2 14.76 -17.01 -2.83
C ALA A 2 13.75 -17.01 -3.99
N LYS A 3 12.53 -16.52 -3.73
CA LYS A 3 11.43 -16.48 -4.71
C LYS A 3 11.78 -15.47 -5.82
N LYS A 4 12.07 -15.95 -7.03
CA LYS A 4 12.37 -15.11 -8.21
C LYS A 4 11.18 -14.16 -8.46
N GLN A 5 11.40 -12.86 -8.31
CA GLN A 5 10.37 -11.86 -8.58
C GLN A 5 9.97 -11.97 -10.06
N ARG A 6 8.68 -12.22 -10.32
CA ARG A 6 8.12 -12.17 -11.68
C ARG A 6 8.07 -10.70 -12.08
N VAL A 7 8.89 -10.31 -13.04
CA VAL A 7 8.84 -8.96 -13.62
C VAL A 7 7.49 -8.82 -14.32
N LYS A 8 6.56 -8.09 -13.70
CA LYS A 8 5.17 -7.97 -14.15
C LYS A 8 5.02 -7.07 -15.38
N TYR A 9 5.99 -6.16 -15.59
CA TYR A 9 5.98 -5.18 -16.67
C TYR A 9 7.39 -5.03 -17.24
N VAL A 10 7.47 -5.02 -18.58
CA VAL A 10 8.69 -4.67 -19.31
C VAL A 10 8.49 -3.27 -19.86
N TRP A 11 9.46 -2.38 -19.63
CA TRP A 11 9.43 -1.04 -20.19
C TRP A 11 9.60 -1.13 -21.71
N GLY A 12 8.63 -0.59 -22.44
CA GLY A 12 8.70 -0.46 -23.90
C GLY A 12 9.40 0.83 -24.33
N LEU A 13 9.57 0.98 -25.63
CA LEU A 13 9.99 2.26 -26.24
C LEU A 13 8.95 3.34 -26.01
N ASP A 14 9.38 4.59 -26.03
CA ASP A 14 8.48 5.74 -25.92
C ASP A 14 7.49 5.76 -27.08
N VAL A 15 6.23 6.02 -26.76
CA VAL A 15 5.12 6.03 -27.71
C VAL A 15 4.66 7.47 -27.93
N ASP A 16 4.65 7.91 -29.18
CA ASP A 16 3.99 9.16 -29.57
C ASP A 16 2.47 8.95 -29.64
N LEU A 17 1.73 9.54 -28.69
CA LEU A 17 0.28 9.38 -28.54
C LEU A 17 -0.53 10.12 -29.62
N ASN A 18 0.11 10.99 -30.41
CA ASN A 18 -0.54 11.61 -31.56
C ASN A 18 -0.55 10.69 -32.78
N LYS A 19 0.49 9.85 -32.93
CA LYS A 19 0.62 8.88 -34.03
C LYS A 19 -0.01 7.54 -33.70
N THR A 20 0.14 7.10 -32.45
CA THR A 20 -0.37 5.81 -31.98
C THR A 20 -1.69 6.00 -31.26
N ILE A 21 -2.72 5.26 -31.67
CA ILE A 21 -4.03 5.30 -31.02
C ILE A 21 -3.95 4.49 -29.72
N VAL A 22 -3.88 5.19 -28.59
CA VAL A 22 -3.99 4.62 -27.25
C VAL A 22 -5.31 5.09 -26.65
N LEU A 23 -6.08 4.16 -26.09
CA LEU A 23 -7.35 4.47 -25.44
C LEU A 23 -7.18 4.44 -23.92
N ASP A 24 -7.85 5.36 -23.24
CA ASP A 24 -8.01 5.33 -21.80
C ASP A 24 -8.97 4.20 -21.37
N LYS A 25 -9.12 4.00 -20.05
CA LYS A 25 -10.03 2.98 -19.50
C LYS A 25 -11.50 3.23 -19.83
N GLN A 26 -11.85 4.46 -20.20
CA GLN A 26 -13.18 4.89 -20.59
C GLN A 26 -13.39 4.83 -22.11
N GLY A 27 -12.39 4.37 -22.88
CA GLY A 27 -12.46 4.24 -24.34
C GLY A 27 -12.16 5.53 -25.11
N ASN A 28 -11.74 6.61 -24.45
CA ASN A 28 -11.38 7.85 -25.14
C ASN A 28 -9.94 7.82 -25.64
N ARG A 29 -9.70 8.49 -26.77
CA ARG A 29 -8.34 8.66 -27.31
C ARG A 29 -7.48 9.53 -26.40
N LEU A 30 -6.32 8.99 -26.04
CA LEU A 30 -5.26 9.72 -25.35
C LEU A 30 -4.33 10.35 -26.40
N THR A 31 -4.22 11.67 -26.38
CA THR A 31 -3.26 12.44 -27.20
C THR A 31 -2.18 13.03 -26.29
N ASN A 32 -1.06 13.51 -26.85
CA ASN A 32 0.03 14.09 -26.06
C ASN A 32 -0.49 15.27 -25.21
N ALA A 33 -1.27 16.16 -25.80
CA ALA A 33 -1.85 17.31 -25.10
C ALA A 33 -2.79 16.90 -23.95
N ARG A 34 -3.56 15.82 -24.12
CA ARG A 34 -4.47 15.33 -23.07
C ARG A 34 -3.70 14.65 -21.94
N ALA A 35 -2.68 13.86 -22.27
CA ALA A 35 -1.81 13.22 -21.29
C ALA A 35 -1.07 14.26 -20.43
N GLU A 36 -0.60 15.34 -21.06
CA GLU A 36 0.06 16.44 -20.38
C GLU A 36 -0.89 17.18 -19.43
N LYS A 37 -2.12 17.49 -19.89
CA LYS A 37 -3.15 18.11 -19.05
C LYS A 37 -3.47 17.28 -17.80
N ILE A 38 -3.66 15.96 -17.98
CA ILE A 38 -3.93 15.04 -16.86
C ILE A 38 -2.75 15.04 -15.88
N SER A 39 -1.51 15.00 -16.41
CA SER A 39 -0.30 15.03 -15.58
C SER A 39 -0.22 16.31 -14.76
N GLN A 40 -0.50 17.46 -15.36
CA GLN A 40 -0.51 18.75 -14.66
C GLN A 40 -1.60 18.84 -13.60
N GLU A 41 -2.81 18.31 -13.86
CA GLU A 41 -3.90 18.26 -12.87
C GLU A 41 -3.52 17.39 -11.66
N ILE A 42 -2.91 16.22 -11.91
CA ILE A 42 -2.42 15.33 -10.85
C ILE A 42 -1.31 16.00 -10.04
N ILE A 43 -0.35 16.66 -10.70
CA ILE A 43 0.74 17.39 -10.02
C ILE A 43 0.18 18.50 -9.12
N LYS A 44 -0.86 19.22 -9.57
CA LYS A 44 -1.51 20.27 -8.77
C LYS A 44 -2.25 19.72 -7.56
N GLN A 45 -2.86 18.54 -7.66
CA GLN A 45 -3.57 17.89 -6.56
C GLN A 45 -2.63 17.11 -5.63
N ALA A 46 -1.50 16.64 -6.12
CA ALA A 46 -0.51 15.96 -5.33
C ALA A 46 0.22 16.97 -4.43
N THR A 47 -0.01 16.88 -3.12
CA THR A 47 0.85 17.45 -2.08
C THR A 47 2.21 16.72 -2.06
N GLY A 48 2.95 16.83 -3.16
CA GLY A 48 4.22 16.15 -3.40
C GLY A 48 4.13 14.63 -3.45
N ARG A 49 5.23 14.00 -3.88
CA ARG A 49 5.49 12.59 -3.60
C ARG A 49 5.85 12.52 -2.11
N PRO A 50 5.17 11.72 -1.26
CA PRO A 50 5.59 11.59 0.13
C PRO A 50 7.07 11.23 0.16
N SER A 51 7.82 12.02 0.92
CA SER A 51 9.26 11.83 1.05
C SER A 51 9.53 10.43 1.58
N LEU A 52 10.28 9.62 0.82
CA LEU A 52 10.85 8.36 1.33
C LEU A 52 11.95 8.63 2.37
N THR A 53 12.35 9.89 2.54
CA THR A 53 13.46 10.40 3.35
C THR A 53 13.03 11.43 4.41
N GLY A 54 11.73 11.53 4.72
CA GLY A 54 11.31 12.20 5.96
C GLY A 54 11.90 11.46 7.17
N PRO A 55 12.10 12.11 8.34
CA PRO A 55 12.55 11.40 9.53
C PRO A 55 11.62 10.21 9.75
N ARG A 56 12.19 9.00 9.67
CA ARG A 56 11.45 7.75 9.72
C ARG A 56 10.65 7.71 11.02
N LYS A 57 9.37 8.08 10.97
CA LYS A 57 8.44 7.89 12.09
C LYS A 57 8.18 6.38 12.18
N VAL A 58 8.98 5.70 12.99
CA VAL A 58 8.72 4.30 13.33
C VAL A 58 7.46 4.27 14.18
N SER A 59 6.55 3.36 13.87
CA SER A 59 5.38 3.13 14.72
C SER A 59 5.84 2.81 16.15
N PRO A 60 5.21 3.40 17.18
CA PRO A 60 5.50 3.05 18.57
C PRO A 60 5.38 1.54 18.79
N GLU A 61 6.33 0.96 19.53
CA GLU A 61 6.36 -0.47 19.84
C GLU A 61 6.00 -0.70 21.31
N ILE A 62 5.18 -1.72 21.57
CA ILE A 62 4.81 -2.15 22.92
C ILE A 62 5.36 -3.57 23.12
N LYS A 63 6.13 -3.77 24.20
CA LYS A 63 6.63 -5.09 24.61
C LYS A 63 6.02 -5.47 25.95
N ALA A 64 5.36 -6.62 26.00
CA ALA A 64 4.77 -7.17 27.22
C ALA A 64 5.12 -8.64 27.36
N ARG A 65 5.40 -9.08 28.59
CA ARG A 65 5.52 -10.51 28.89
C ARG A 65 4.13 -11.08 29.13
N VAL A 66 3.85 -12.21 28.50
CA VAL A 66 2.58 -12.92 28.63
C VAL A 66 2.83 -14.38 29.03
N PRO A 67 1.93 -15.00 29.82
CA PRO A 67 1.98 -16.44 30.06
C PRO A 67 1.93 -17.23 28.75
N HIS A 68 2.66 -18.36 28.68
CA HIS A 68 2.74 -19.18 27.47
C HIS A 68 1.36 -19.58 26.92
N LYS A 69 0.45 -19.98 27.82
CA LYS A 69 -0.92 -20.36 27.48
C LYS A 69 -1.71 -19.23 26.80
N LEU A 70 -1.45 -17.98 27.19
CA LEU A 70 -2.11 -16.82 26.59
C LEU A 70 -1.60 -16.57 25.17
N LYS A 71 -0.28 -16.69 24.96
CA LYS A 71 0.33 -16.56 23.62
C LYS A 71 -0.25 -17.59 22.65
N VAL A 72 -0.34 -18.86 23.07
CA VAL A 72 -0.90 -19.94 22.24
C VAL A 72 -2.35 -19.65 21.85
N ARG A 73 -3.18 -19.20 22.80
CA ARG A 73 -4.58 -18.85 22.53
C ARG A 73 -4.71 -17.70 21.54
N LEU A 74 -3.89 -16.66 21.69
CA LEU A 74 -3.86 -15.53 20.76
C LEU A 74 -3.52 -15.98 19.33
N GLU A 75 -2.52 -16.85 19.18
CA GLU A 75 -2.12 -17.37 17.87
C GLU A 75 -3.21 -18.23 17.23
N GLN A 76 -3.93 -19.03 18.02
CA GLN A 76 -5.05 -19.84 17.55
C GLN A 76 -6.22 -18.97 17.08
N GLU A 77 -6.61 -17.96 17.88
CA GLU A 77 -7.69 -17.03 17.52
C GLU A 77 -7.34 -16.19 16.28
N ALA A 78 -6.10 -15.72 16.19
CA ALA A 78 -5.62 -15.00 15.00
C ALA A 78 -5.73 -15.88 13.74
N ARG A 79 -5.30 -17.14 13.81
CA ARG A 79 -5.44 -18.10 12.70
C ARG A 79 -6.90 -18.36 12.34
N ARG A 80 -7.78 -18.51 13.34
CA ARG A 80 -9.22 -18.72 13.13
C ARG A 80 -9.87 -17.56 12.38
N ARG A 81 -9.48 -16.32 12.71
CA ARG A 81 -9.97 -15.10 12.04
C ARG A 81 -9.27 -14.81 10.70
N GLY A 82 -8.19 -15.51 10.37
CA GLY A 82 -7.37 -15.21 9.20
C GLY A 82 -6.54 -13.92 9.35
N GLU A 83 -6.30 -13.49 10.58
CA GLU A 83 -5.63 -12.24 10.91
C GLU A 83 -4.29 -12.48 11.62
N THR A 84 -3.55 -11.40 11.89
CA THR A 84 -2.30 -11.47 12.64
C THR A 84 -2.53 -11.23 14.13
N PRO A 85 -1.74 -11.84 15.02
CA PRO A 85 -1.81 -11.57 16.46
C PRO A 85 -1.75 -10.07 16.82
N SER A 86 -1.01 -9.27 16.04
CA SER A 86 -0.90 -7.83 16.24
C SER A 86 -2.20 -7.06 16.00
N VAL A 87 -3.07 -7.55 15.11
CA VAL A 87 -4.40 -6.95 14.88
C VAL A 87 -5.27 -7.18 16.11
N LEU A 88 -5.36 -8.43 16.58
CA LEU A 88 -6.13 -8.78 17.77
C LEU A 88 -5.64 -8.04 19.03
N ILE A 89 -4.32 -7.89 19.20
CA ILE A 89 -3.74 -7.11 20.30
C ILE A 89 -4.19 -5.65 20.22
N ARG A 90 -4.16 -5.05 19.01
CA ARG A 90 -4.57 -3.66 18.81
C ARG A 90 -6.05 -3.46 19.11
N GLU A 91 -6.91 -4.30 18.55
CA GLU A 91 -8.36 -4.25 18.80
C GLU A 91 -8.69 -4.40 20.28
N ALA A 92 -8.04 -5.33 20.97
CA ALA A 92 -8.24 -5.54 22.40
C ALA A 92 -7.78 -4.32 23.22
N LEU A 93 -6.65 -3.70 22.87
CA LEU A 93 -6.15 -2.51 23.54
C LEU A 93 -7.03 -1.29 23.29
N GLU A 94 -7.48 -1.07 22.05
CA GLU A 94 -8.41 0.00 21.69
C GLU A 94 -9.73 -0.16 22.46
N SER A 95 -10.30 -1.36 22.46
CA SER A 95 -11.55 -1.67 23.17
C SER A 95 -11.43 -1.54 24.70
N PHE A 96 -10.24 -1.82 25.25
CA PHE A 96 -9.98 -1.72 26.69
C PHE A 96 -9.77 -0.26 27.13
N LEU A 97 -9.15 0.56 26.28
CA LEU A 97 -8.81 1.96 26.58
C LEU A 97 -9.85 2.97 26.09
N SER A 98 -10.85 2.56 25.31
CA SER A 98 -11.97 3.39 24.86
C SER A 98 -12.99 3.71 25.96
N ALA A 99 -12.54 3.75 27.22
CA ALA A 99 -13.34 4.10 28.40
C ALA A 99 -13.59 5.61 28.50
#